data_AF-A0A943S5R4-F1
#
_entry.id   AF-A0A943S5R4-F1
#
_cell.length_a   1.000
_cell.length_b   1.000
_cell.length_c   1.000
_cell.angle_alpha   90.00
_cell.angle_beta   90.00
_cell.angle_gamma   90.00
#
_symmetry.space_group_name_H-M   'P 1'
#
loop_
_entity.id
_entity.type
_entity.pdbx_description
1 polymer ?
#
loop_
_entity_poly.entity_id
_entity_poly.type
_entity_poly.pdbx_seq_one_letter_code
_entity_poly.pdbx_strand_id
1 'polypeptide(L)' 'MIFSVTIEELISQDFEINANSIEEAVSIAKEKYDEGKFVLAPGTLIAKQIQVENEDSTETTEWTEF' A
#
# COMPACT_ATOMS: atom_id res chain seq x y z
N MET A 1 -27.54 13.53 -2.97
CA MET A 1 -26.44 13.45 -2.00
C MET A 1 -25.23 12.94 -2.76
N ILE A 2 -24.12 13.65 -2.66
CA ILE A 2 -22.84 13.25 -3.25
C ILE A 2 -21.99 12.68 -2.12
N PHE A 3 -21.25 11.62 -2.40
CA PHE A 3 -20.35 10.99 -1.45
C PHE A 3 -18.95 10.88 -2.07
N SER A 4 -17.94 11.20 -1.28
CA SER A 4 -16.56 10.87 -1.57
C SER A 4 -16.29 9.45 -1.06
N VAL A 5 -15.67 8.62 -1.89
CA VAL A 5 -15.31 7.24 -1.54
C VAL A 5 -13.80 7.08 -1.71
N THR A 6 -13.13 6.72 -0.64
CA THR A 6 -11.70 6.41 -0.65
C THR A 6 -11.51 4.90 -0.48
N ILE A 7 -10.75 4.29 -1.38
CA ILE A 7 -10.34 2.89 -1.28
C ILE A 7 -8.82 2.88 -1.11
N GLU A 8 -8.37 2.21 -0.05
CA GLU A 8 -6.95 1.96 0.20
C GLU A 8 -6.67 0.47 0.01
N GLU A 9 -5.56 0.18 -0.65
CA GLU A 9 -5.06 -1.17 -0.91
C GLU A 9 -3.70 -1.35 -0.26
N LEU A 10 -3.54 -2.44 0.51
CA LEU A 10 -2.24 -2.87 1.01
C LEU A 10 -1.70 -3.98 0.11
N ILE A 11 -0.56 -3.71 -0.51
CA ILE A 11 0.10 -4.62 -1.44
C ILE A 11 1.42 -5.09 -0.83
N SER A 12 1.70 -6.39 -0.84
CA SER A 12 2.93 -6.97 -0.28
C SER A 12 3.50 -8.07 -1.15
N GLN A 13 4.77 -7.95 -1.52
CA GLN A 13 5.48 -8.92 -2.34
C GLN A 13 6.87 -9.20 -1.76
N ASP A 14 7.25 -10.47 -1.75
CA ASP A 14 8.58 -10.89 -1.34
C ASP A 14 9.60 -10.72 -2.48
N PHE A 15 10.79 -10.23 -2.15
CA PHE A 15 11.93 -10.13 -3.06
C PHE A 15 13.15 -10.78 -2.43
N GLU A 16 13.84 -11.63 -3.19
CA GLU A 16 15.10 -12.22 -2.76
C GLU A 16 16.27 -11.27 -3.03
N ILE A 17 17.09 -11.03 -2.01
CA ILE A 17 18.27 -10.14 -2.07
C ILE A 17 19.46 -10.88 -1.49
N ASN A 18 20.57 -10.88 -2.22
CA ASN A 18 21.86 -11.29 -1.70
C ASN A 18 22.52 -10.09 -1.00
N ALA A 19 22.83 -10.23 0.28
CA ALA A 19 23.51 -9.24 1.11
C ALA A 19 24.31 -9.92 2.23
N ASN A 20 25.30 -9.22 2.78
CA ASN A 20 26.16 -9.73 3.85
C ASN A 20 25.64 -9.35 5.26
N SER A 21 24.68 -8.43 5.36
CA SER A 21 23.98 -8.09 6.60
C SER A 21 22.53 -7.66 6.34
N ILE A 22 21.74 -7.56 7.41
CA ILE A 22 20.35 -7.09 7.34
C ILE A 22 20.30 -5.61 6.91
N GLU A 23 21.21 -4.78 7.43
CA GLU A 23 21.29 -3.35 7.09
C GLU A 23 21.64 -3.13 5.62
N GLU A 24 22.53 -3.96 5.07
CA GLU A 24 22.84 -3.98 3.64
C GLU A 24 21.61 -4.41 2.83
N ALA A 25 20.91 -5.47 3.24
CA ALA A 25 19.69 -5.93 2.57
C ALA A 25 18.60 -4.84 2.51
N VAL A 26 18.38 -4.13 3.62
CA VAL A 26 17.43 -3.00 3.69
C VAL A 26 17.85 -1.86 2.75
N SER A 27 19.14 -1.54 2.72
CA SER A 27 19.66 -0.46 1.87
C SER A 27 19.48 -0.80 0.38
N ILE A 28 19.83 -2.02 -0.03
CA ILE A 28 19.65 -2.51 -1.40
C ILE A 28 18.16 -2.56 -1.77
N ALA A 29 17.28 -3.00 -0.87
CA ALA A 29 15.85 -3.07 -1.13
C ALA A 29 15.25 -1.69 -1.43
N LYS A 30 15.62 -0.67 -0.63
CA LYS A 30 15.17 0.72 -0.81
C LYS A 30 15.69 1.29 -2.12
N GLU A 31 16.98 1.17 -2.40
CA GLU A 31 17.58 1.63 -3.66
C GLU A 31 16.89 1.01 -4.87
N LYS A 32 16.70 -0.31 -4.88
CA LYS A 32 16.00 -1.00 -5.99
C LYS A 32 14.54 -0.57 -6.15
N TYR A 33 13.85 -0.26 -5.05
CA TYR A 33 12.49 0.24 -5.11
C TYR A 33 12.43 1.66 -5.67
N ASP A 34 13.29 2.55 -5.18
CA ASP A 34 13.38 3.95 -5.63
C ASP A 34 13.79 4.04 -7.11
N GLU A 35 14.60 3.10 -7.60
CA GLU A 35 14.96 2.97 -9.01
C GLU A 35 13.89 2.29 -9.89
N GLY A 36 12.78 1.81 -9.29
CA GLY A 36 11.72 1.09 -10.00
C GLY A 36 12.11 -0.33 -10.47
N LYS A 37 13.18 -0.91 -9.92
CA LYS A 37 13.56 -2.31 -10.18
C LYS A 37 12.72 -3.28 -9.36
N PHE A 38 12.33 -2.89 -8.15
CA PHE A 38 11.31 -3.57 -7.36
C PHE A 38 9.98 -2.89 -7.57
N VAL A 39 9.05 -3.62 -8.19
CA VAL A 39 7.69 -3.16 -8.45
C VAL A 39 6.75 -4.16 -7.82
N LEU A 40 5.88 -3.68 -6.93
CA LEU A 40 4.83 -4.50 -6.35
C LEU A 40 3.79 -4.82 -7.43
N ALA A 41 3.58 -6.11 -7.71
CA ALA A 41 2.62 -6.53 -8.72
C ALA A 41 1.18 -6.32 -8.22
N PRO A 42 0.23 -5.88 -9.07
CA PRO A 42 -1.18 -5.70 -8.70
C PRO A 42 -1.86 -6.95 -8.10
N GLY A 43 -1.34 -8.15 -8.39
CA GLY A 43 -1.82 -9.43 -7.82
C GLY A 43 -1.36 -9.72 -6.40
N THR A 44 -0.65 -8.79 -5.75
CA THR A 44 -0.11 -8.97 -4.40
C THR A 44 -0.89 -8.18 -3.33
N LEU A 45 -2.15 -7.85 -3.63
CA LEU A 45 -3.11 -7.28 -2.69
C LEU A 45 -3.36 -8.23 -1.51
N ILE A 46 -3.12 -7.75 -0.30
CA ILE A 46 -3.32 -8.53 0.94
C ILE A 46 -4.55 -8.05 1.71
N ALA A 47 -4.82 -6.74 1.68
CA ALA A 47 -5.99 -6.14 2.31
C ALA A 47 -6.45 -4.93 1.51
N LYS A 48 -7.75 -4.65 1.60
CA LYS A 48 -8.34 -3.42 1.08
C LYS A 48 -9.37 -2.91 2.07
N GLN A 49 -9.41 -1.60 2.22
CA GLN A 49 -10.34 -0.94 3.10
C GLN A 49 -11.00 0.24 2.40
N ILE A 50 -12.19 0.59 2.86
CA ILE A 50 -13.02 1.64 2.29
C ILE A 50 -13.45 2.61 3.38
N GLN A 51 -13.48 3.89 3.02
CA GLN A 51 -14.08 4.96 3.80
C GLN A 51 -14.99 5.79 2.88
N VAL A 52 -16.12 6.23 3.43
CA VAL A 52 -17.08 7.08 2.73
C VAL A 52 -17.32 8.35 3.55
N GLU A 53 -17.36 9.49 2.87
CA GLU A 53 -17.66 10.80 3.45
C GLU A 53 -18.73 11.51 2.62
N ASN A 54 -19.62 12.27 3.27
CA ASN A 54 -20.59 13.12 2.57
C ASN A 54 -19.97 14.44 2.07
N GLU A 55 -20.62 15.10 1.11
CA GLU A 55 -20.09 16.33 0.46
C GLU A 55 -19.68 17.45 1.44
N ASP A 56 -20.36 17.57 2.58
CA ASP A 56 -20.10 18.60 3.59
C ASP A 56 -19.12 18.14 4.70
N SER A 57 -18.55 16.94 4.59
CA SER A 57 -17.64 16.31 5.58
C SER A 57 -18.20 16.28 7.02
N THR A 58 -19.52 16.16 7.14
CA THR A 58 -20.24 16.08 8.42
C THR A 58 -20.55 14.65 8.84
N GLU A 59 -20.58 13.72 7.88
CA GLU A 59 -20.74 12.30 8.10
C GLU A 59 -19.64 11.53 7.38
N THR A 60 -18.90 10.73 8.14
CA THR A 60 -17.81 9.89 7.63
C THR A 60 -17.89 8.52 8.29
N THR A 61 -17.61 7.46 7.53
CA THR A 61 -17.48 6.11 8.09
C THR A 61 -16.09 5.89 8.65
N GLU A 62 -15.97 4.98 9.61
CA GLU A 62 -14.66 4.38 9.92
C GLU A 62 -14.17 3.57 8.71
N TRP A 63 -12.85 3.36 8.63
CA TRP A 63 -12.26 2.44 7.66
C TRP A 63 -12.80 1.03 7.89
N THR A 64 -13.32 0.43 6.82
CA THR A 64 -13.93 -0.91 6.86
C THR A 64 -13.29 -1.81 5.82
N GLU A 65 -12.88 -3.02 6.20
CA GLU A 65 -12.38 -4.04 5.25
C GLU A 65 -13.53 -4.64 4.41
N PHE A 66 -13.24 -5.01 3.16
CA PHE A 66 -14.21 -5.61 2.22
C PHE A 66 -13.56 -6.52 1.16
#